data_AF-A0A2T4ZIC0-F1
#
_entry.id   AF-A0A2T4ZIC0-F1
#
_cell.length_a   1.000
_cell.length_b   1.000
_cell.length_c   1.000
_cell.angle_alpha   90.00
_cell.angle_beta   90.00
_cell.angle_gamma   90.00
#
_symmetry.space_group_name_H-M   'P 1'
#
loop_
_entity.id
_entity.type
_entity.pdbx_description
1 polymer ?
#
loop_
_entity_poly.entity_id
_entity_poly.type
_entity_poly.pdbx_seq_one_letter_code
_entity_poly.pdbx_strand_id
1 'polypeptide(L)'
;MTLRPDRRLVLRTAALGGLGLMLAGCESLQDIPSMFERRQPPLPGERRPVFPEGVPGIDRGIQQPANSPSSAPAEPPPAQPPARGR
;
A
#
# COMPACT_ATOMS: atom_id res chain seq x y z
N MET A 1 29.81 39.31 -3.67
CA MET A 1 29.87 38.23 -4.68
C MET A 1 28.48 37.69 -4.90
N THR A 2 27.83 38.03 -6.02
CA THR A 2 26.51 37.48 -6.36
C THR A 2 26.69 36.16 -7.11
N LEU A 3 26.33 35.04 -6.50
CA LEU A 3 26.28 33.75 -7.19
C LEU A 3 25.16 33.81 -8.23
N ARG A 4 25.53 33.70 -9.51
CA ARG A 4 24.55 33.44 -10.58
C ARG A 4 24.45 31.93 -10.73
N PRO A 5 23.31 31.31 -10.39
CA PRO A 5 23.18 29.87 -10.52
C PRO A 5 23.20 29.50 -12.01
N ASP A 6 23.99 28.49 -12.36
CA ASP A 6 24.02 27.96 -13.71
C ASP A 6 22.63 27.42 -14.06
N ARG A 7 22.02 27.98 -15.11
CA ARG A 7 20.69 27.60 -15.59
C ARG A 7 20.58 26.09 -15.81
N ARG A 8 21.65 25.43 -16.25
CA ARG A 8 21.68 23.97 -16.46
C ARG A 8 21.63 23.22 -15.13
N LEU A 9 22.29 23.74 -14.10
CA LEU A 9 22.26 23.17 -12.75
C LEU A 9 20.87 23.34 -12.12
N VAL A 10 20.24 24.50 -12.29
CA VAL A 10 18.87 24.76 -11.81
C VAL A 10 17.87 23.82 -12.49
N LEU A 11 17.96 23.64 -13.80
CA LEU A 11 17.07 22.74 -14.54
C LEU A 11 17.23 21.28 -14.10
N ARG A 12 18.46 20.81 -13.89
CA ARG A 12 18.73 19.44 -13.45
C ARG A 12 18.22 19.18 -12.02
N THR A 13 18.48 20.12 -11.12
CA THR A 13 18.02 20.01 -9.73
C THR A 13 16.51 20.11 -9.62
N ALA A 14 15.86 20.97 -10.41
CA ALA A 14 14.41 21.04 -10.50
C ALA A 14 13.80 19.75 -11.08
N ALA A 15 14.40 19.17 -12.12
CA ALA A 15 13.93 17.91 -12.70
C ALA A 15 14.06 16.73 -11.71
N LEU A 16 15.20 16.61 -11.04
CA LEU A 16 15.42 15.57 -10.02
C LEU A 16 14.52 15.76 -8.80
N GLY A 17 14.36 17.00 -8.33
CA GLY A 17 13.45 17.32 -7.23
C GLY A 17 11.99 17.06 -7.58
N GLY A 18 11.57 17.41 -8.79
CA GLY A 18 10.21 17.14 -9.28
C GLY A 18 9.91 15.65 -9.40
N LEU A 19 10.85 14.86 -9.95
CA LEU A 19 10.70 13.40 -10.01
C LEU A 19 10.62 12.77 -8.62
N GLY A 20 11.49 13.22 -7.69
CA GLY A 20 11.50 12.73 -6.31
C GLY A 20 10.19 13.02 -5.57
N LEU A 21 9.64 14.23 -5.75
CA LEU A 21 8.35 14.60 -5.16
C LEU A 21 7.17 13.83 -5.77
N MET A 22 7.19 13.54 -7.07
CA MET A 22 6.16 12.71 -7.70
C MET A 22 6.21 11.26 -7.18
N LEU A 23 7.41 10.68 -7.03
CA LEU A 23 7.57 9.32 -6.55
C LEU A 23 7.17 9.19 -5.06
N ALA A 24 7.57 10.16 -4.23
CA ALA A 24 7.17 10.21 -2.81
C ALA A 24 5.68 10.57 -2.65
N GLY A 25 5.11 11.33 -3.58
CA GLY A 25 3.72 11.73 -3.57
C GLY A 25 2.74 10.59 -3.85
N CYS A 26 3.14 9.55 -4.59
CA CYS A 26 2.24 8.44 -4.93
C CYS A 26 1.71 7.68 -3.71
N GLU A 27 2.48 7.56 -2.62
CA GLU A 27 1.97 6.98 -1.37
C GLU A 27 1.09 8.00 -0.63
N SER A 28 1.56 9.24 -0.50
CA SER A 28 0.84 10.30 0.22
C SER A 28 -0.50 10.70 -0.44
N LEU A 29 -0.67 10.49 -1.75
CA LEU A 29 -1.91 10.77 -2.47
C LEU A 29 -3.01 9.73 -2.21
N GLN A 30 -2.67 8.54 -1.71
CA GLN A 30 -3.68 7.52 -1.39
C GLN A 30 -4.61 7.95 -0.25
N ASP A 31 -4.15 8.85 0.63
CA ASP A 31 -4.92 9.37 1.76
C ASP A 31 -5.66 10.69 1.46
N ILE A 32 -5.44 11.31 0.30
CA ILE A 32 -6.21 12.49 -0.11
C ILE A 32 -7.72 12.20 -0.22
N PRO A 33 -8.18 11.09 -0.83
CA PRO A 33 -9.61 10.79 -0.85
C PRO A 33 -10.20 10.66 0.56
N SER A 34 -9.43 10.15 1.55
CA SER A 34 -9.91 10.01 2.93
C SER A 34 -10.14 11.36 3.65
N MET A 35 -9.51 12.45 3.18
CA MET A 35 -9.72 13.80 3.70
C MET A 35 -11.01 14.47 3.19
N PHE A 36 -11.53 14.02 2.04
CA PHE A 36 -12.74 14.58 1.42
C PHE A 36 -13.95 13.64 1.47
N GLU A 37 -13.73 12.38 1.77
CA GLU A 37 -14.80 11.41 2.02
C GLU A 37 -15.45 11.68 3.37
N ARG A 38 -16.76 12.00 3.35
CA ARG A 38 -17.56 11.93 4.56
C ARG A 38 -17.61 10.47 4.98
N ARG A 39 -16.87 10.10 6.04
CA ARG A 39 -16.97 8.77 6.64
C ARG A 39 -18.44 8.49 6.95
N GLN A 40 -19.05 7.58 6.20
CA GLN A 40 -20.35 7.04 6.58
C GLN A 40 -20.21 6.43 7.98
N PRO A 41 -21.11 6.74 8.92
CA PRO A 41 -21.11 6.08 10.21
C PRO A 41 -21.21 4.57 10.00
N PRO A 42 -20.54 3.76 10.86
CA PRO A 42 -20.66 2.32 10.80
C PRO A 42 -22.14 1.93 10.88
N LEU A 43 -22.54 0.90 10.12
CA LEU A 43 -23.92 0.43 10.16
C LEU A 43 -24.28 0.05 11.61
N PRO A 44 -25.44 0.48 12.12
CA PRO A 44 -25.87 0.13 13.46
C PRO A 44 -26.17 -1.37 13.56
N GLY A 45 -25.86 -1.96 14.72
CA GLY A 45 -26.17 -3.35 15.06
C GLY A 45 -24.95 -4.27 15.16
N GLU A 46 -25.14 -5.41 15.85
CA GLU A 46 -24.11 -6.44 15.95
C GLU A 46 -24.02 -7.24 14.64
N ARG A 47 -22.81 -7.32 14.08
CA ARG A 47 -22.52 -8.20 12.95
C ARG A 47 -22.46 -9.64 13.42
N ARG A 48 -23.48 -10.42 13.09
CA ARG A 48 -23.52 -11.87 13.37
C ARG A 48 -23.50 -12.65 12.05
N PRO A 49 -22.82 -13.81 12.00
CA PRO A 49 -22.87 -14.66 10.81
C PRO A 49 -24.32 -15.10 10.58
N VAL A 50 -24.84 -14.83 9.38
CA VAL A 50 -26.19 -15.28 8.99
C VAL A 50 -26.27 -16.81 8.96
N PHE A 51 -25.14 -17.46 8.69
CA PHE A 51 -25.01 -18.91 8.67
C PHE A 51 -23.82 -19.34 9.54
N PRO A 52 -24.02 -19.60 10.85
CA PRO A 52 -22.94 -19.93 11.77
C PRO A 52 -22.22 -21.23 11.37
N GLU A 53 -22.98 -22.24 10.94
CA GLU A 53 -22.42 -23.51 10.47
C GLU A 53 -21.90 -23.45 9.02
N GLY A 54 -22.14 -22.34 8.31
CA GLY A 54 -21.79 -22.17 6.90
C GLY A 54 -22.96 -22.08 5.95
N VAL A 55 -22.70 -21.53 4.76
CA VAL A 55 -23.71 -21.36 3.72
C VAL A 55 -24.18 -22.75 3.25
N PRO A 56 -25.49 -23.06 3.35
CA PRO A 56 -26.01 -24.35 2.91
C PRO A 56 -25.73 -24.63 1.42
N GLY A 57 -25.35 -25.87 1.11
CA GLY A 57 -25.10 -26.31 -0.27
C GLY A 57 -23.74 -25.93 -0.85
N ILE A 58 -22.87 -25.29 -0.07
CA ILE A 58 -21.47 -25.03 -0.46
C ILE A 58 -20.56 -26.09 0.14
N ASP A 59 -19.86 -26.83 -0.72
CA ASP A 59 -18.76 -27.69 -0.31
C ASP A 59 -17.54 -26.83 0.09
N ARG A 60 -17.17 -26.89 1.37
CA ARG A 60 -16.02 -26.16 1.93
C ARG A 60 -14.68 -26.84 1.63
N GLY A 61 -14.69 -28.07 1.10
CA GLY A 61 -13.48 -28.77 0.68
C GLY A 61 -12.87 -28.22 -0.61
N ILE A 62 -13.64 -27.45 -1.39
CA ILE A 62 -13.20 -26.85 -2.65
C ILE A 62 -12.73 -25.42 -2.38
N GLN A 63 -11.47 -25.12 -2.70
CA GLN A 63 -10.97 -23.75 -2.59
C GLN A 63 -11.79 -22.83 -3.50
N GLN A 64 -12.35 -21.77 -2.91
CA GLN A 64 -13.09 -20.78 -3.66
C GLN A 64 -12.08 -19.88 -4.40
N PRO A 65 -12.05 -19.87 -5.75
CA PRO A 65 -11.03 -19.13 -6.51
C PRO A 65 -11.04 -17.62 -6.23
N ALA A 66 -12.18 -17.06 -5.82
CA ALA A 66 -12.31 -15.65 -5.45
C ALA A 66 -11.67 -15.31 -4.09
N ASN A 67 -11.49 -16.30 -3.21
CA ASN A 67 -10.98 -16.13 -1.85
C ASN A 67 -9.62 -16.81 -1.64
N SER A 68 -9.09 -17.48 -2.66
CA SER A 68 -7.75 -18.04 -2.59
C SER A 68 -6.75 -16.90 -2.50
N PRO A 69 -5.76 -16.96 -1.58
CA PRO A 69 -4.68 -15.99 -1.59
C PRO A 69 -4.08 -15.97 -2.99
N SER A 70 -4.01 -14.78 -3.60
CA SER A 70 -3.26 -14.61 -4.84
C SER A 70 -1.87 -15.19 -4.59
N SER A 71 -1.39 -16.06 -5.48
CA SER A 71 -0.02 -16.54 -5.46
C SER A 71 0.91 -15.35 -5.76
N ALA A 72 1.08 -14.47 -4.78
CA ALA A 72 2.15 -13.50 -4.80
C ALA A 72 3.46 -14.30 -4.84
N PRO A 73 4.40 -13.98 -5.75
CA PRO A 73 5.72 -14.56 -5.71
C PRO A 73 6.28 -14.43 -4.29
N ALA A 74 6.75 -15.55 -3.74
CA ALA A 74 7.34 -15.60 -2.40
C ALA A 74 8.38 -14.49 -2.25
N GLU A 75 8.14 -13.57 -1.33
CA GLU A 75 9.12 -12.58 -0.91
C GLU A 75 10.39 -13.36 -0.46
N PRO A 76 11.56 -13.09 -1.03
CA PRO A 76 12.78 -13.77 -0.62
C PRO A 76 12.98 -13.51 0.88
N PRO A 77 13.33 -14.54 1.68
CA PRO A 77 13.45 -14.40 3.12
C PRO A 77 14.42 -13.25 3.45
N PRO A 78 14.11 -12.42 4.46
CA PRO A 78 14.95 -11.29 4.81
C PRO A 78 16.36 -11.80 5.12
N ALA A 79 17.34 -11.27 4.41
CA ALA A 79 18.74 -11.59 4.63
C ALA A 79 19.08 -11.30 6.10
N GLN A 80 19.33 -12.35 6.88
CA GLN A 80 19.80 -12.19 8.25
C GLN A 80 21.14 -11.44 8.20
N PRO A 81 21.29 -10.32 8.92
CA PRO A 81 22.59 -9.66 9.02
C PRO A 81 23.59 -10.63 9.67
N PRO A 82 24.87 -10.65 9.22
CA PRO A 82 25.86 -11.59 9.73
C PRO A 82 25.99 -11.40 11.24
N ALA A 83 25.87 -12.51 11.97
CA ALA A 83 26.07 -12.57 13.41
C ALA A 83 27.39 -11.88 13.75
N ARG A 84 27.31 -10.77 14.48
CA ARG A 84 28.48 -10.04 14.95
C ARG A 84 29.15 -10.93 16.00
N GLY A 85 30.19 -11.63 15.56
CA GLY A 85 31.02 -12.49 16.40
C GLY A 85 31.50 -11.74 17.64
N ARG A 86 31.43 -12.42 18.77
CA ARG A 86 31.89 -11.98 20.08
C ARG A 86 33.35 -12.29 20.27
#